data_AF-T1WCH0-F1
#
_entry.id   AF-T1WCH0-F1
#
_cell.length_a   1.000
_cell.length_b   1.000
_cell.length_c   1.000
_cell.angle_alpha   90.00
_cell.angle_beta   90.00
_cell.angle_gamma   90.00
#
_symmetry.space_group_name_H-M   'P 1'
#
loop_
_entity.id
_entity.type
_entity.pdbx_description
1 polymer ?
#
loop_
_entity_poly.entity_id
_entity_poly.type
_entity_poly.pdbx_seq_one_letter_code
_entity_poly.pdbx_strand_id
1 'polypeptide(L)'
;IIEDIVSNCREIFKGSVNYAWTTVPTYPSGVIGFMVCSTEGPTVDFKNPVNPIDKTEDEKRPLKFYNAEIHSAAFCLPSFAKRV
;
A
#
# COMPACT_ATOMS: atom_id res chain seq x y z
N ILE A 1 -7.27 -9.95 -13.57
CA ILE A 1 -5.86 -9.47 -13.54
C ILE A 1 -5.42 -9.15 -12.12
N ILE A 2 -5.89 -8.06 -11.48
CA ILE A 2 -5.42 -7.73 -10.11
C ILE A 2 -5.82 -8.84 -9.12
N GLU A 3 -7.03 -9.41 -9.26
CA GLU A 3 -7.51 -10.54 -8.44
C GLU A 3 -6.57 -11.76 -8.56
N ASP A 4 -6.13 -12.07 -9.78
CA ASP A 4 -5.20 -13.16 -10.06
C ASP A 4 -3.82 -12.87 -9.47
N ILE A 5 -3.35 -11.63 -9.56
CA ILE A 5 -2.08 -11.20 -8.95
C ILE A 5 -2.15 -11.34 -7.43
N VAL A 6 -3.26 -10.92 -6.81
CA VAL A 6 -3.46 -11.08 -5.36
C VAL A 6 -3.45 -12.56 -4.98
N SER A 7 -4.14 -13.40 -5.74
CA SER A 7 -4.16 -14.86 -5.52
C SER A 7 -2.76 -15.47 -5.64
N ASN A 8 -2.03 -15.15 -6.70
CA ASN A 8 -0.65 -15.61 -6.91
C ASN A 8 0.28 -15.15 -5.78
N CYS A 9 0.14 -13.89 -5.34
CA CYS A 9 0.93 -13.38 -4.21
C CYS A 9 0.60 -14.11 -2.91
N ARG A 10 -0.67 -14.44 -2.64
CA ARG A 10 -1.07 -15.23 -1.46
C ARG A 10 -0.53 -16.66 -1.50
N GLU A 11 -0.36 -17.24 -2.69
CA GLU A 11 0.25 -18.57 -2.83
C GLU A 11 1.76 -18.55 -2.54
N ILE A 12 2.46 -17.52 -3.03
CA ILE A 12 3.92 -17.40 -2.93
C ILE A 12 4.34 -16.89 -1.54
N PHE A 13 3.78 -15.77 -1.09
CA PHE A 13 4.19 -15.10 0.13
C PHE A 13 3.44 -15.67 1.34
N LYS A 14 4.19 -16.19 2.31
CA LYS A 14 3.63 -16.80 3.54
C LYS A 14 3.39 -15.80 4.66
N GLY A 15 3.79 -14.55 4.48
CA GLY A 15 3.51 -13.45 5.41
C GLY A 15 2.23 -12.70 5.07
N SER A 16 2.20 -11.41 5.37
CA SER A 16 1.07 -10.53 5.05
C SER A 16 1.03 -10.21 3.56
N VAL A 17 -0.15 -10.17 2.97
CA VAL A 17 -0.37 -9.76 1.57
C VAL A 17 -1.47 -8.72 1.53
N ASN A 18 -1.16 -7.51 1.08
CA ASN A 18 -2.06 -6.39 1.01
C ASN A 18 -1.97 -5.68 -0.34
N TYR A 19 -3.05 -5.02 -0.72
CA TYR A 19 -3.11 -4.14 -1.88
C TYR A 19 -3.33 -2.70 -1.40
N ALA A 20 -2.47 -1.80 -1.83
CA ALA A 20 -2.59 -0.36 -1.60
C ALA A 20 -2.83 0.34 -2.94
N TRP A 21 -3.43 1.54 -2.91
CA TRP A 21 -3.64 2.35 -4.10
C TRP A 21 -3.43 3.83 -3.82
N THR A 22 -3.14 4.59 -4.87
CA THR A 22 -3.00 6.04 -4.78
C THR A 22 -3.47 6.71 -6.07
N THR A 23 -3.73 8.02 -5.97
CA THR A 23 -4.06 8.88 -7.10
C THR A 23 -2.80 9.38 -7.79
N VAL A 24 -2.70 9.20 -9.10
CA VAL A 24 -1.69 9.80 -9.95
C VAL A 24 -2.42 10.30 -11.20
N PRO A 25 -2.67 11.62 -11.34
CA PRO A 25 -3.57 12.16 -12.38
C PRO A 25 -3.19 11.77 -13.81
N THR A 26 -1.90 11.56 -14.08
CA THR A 26 -1.38 11.20 -15.41
C THR A 26 -1.35 9.69 -15.67
N TYR A 27 -1.68 8.85 -14.69
CA TYR A 27 -1.81 7.41 -14.87
C TYR A 27 -3.17 7.09 -15.50
N PRO A 28 -3.32 5.99 -16.28
CA PRO A 28 -4.63 5.58 -16.78
C PRO A 28 -5.69 5.52 -15.67
N SER A 29 -6.82 6.19 -15.88
CA SER A 29 -7.91 6.34 -14.89
C SER A 29 -7.54 7.12 -13.61
N GLY A 30 -6.39 7.80 -13.57
CA GLY A 30 -5.98 8.66 -12.47
C GLY A 30 -5.53 7.94 -11.20
N VAL A 31 -5.43 6.61 -11.21
CA VAL A 31 -5.12 5.78 -10.05
C VAL A 31 -4.15 4.66 -10.41
N ILE A 32 -3.29 4.29 -9.46
CA ILE A 32 -2.40 3.14 -9.57
C ILE A 32 -2.42 2.36 -8.26
N GLY A 33 -2.23 1.04 -8.34
CA GLY A 33 -2.14 0.17 -7.18
C GLY A 33 -0.79 -0.52 -7.03
N PHE A 34 -0.55 -1.00 -5.82
CA PHE A 34 0.68 -1.66 -5.39
C PHE A 34 0.34 -2.92 -4.61
N MET A 35 0.96 -4.04 -4.99
CA MET A 35 0.99 -5.24 -4.16
C MET A 35 2.10 -5.10 -3.13
N VAL A 36 1.77 -5.27 -1.86
CA VAL A 36 2.71 -5.20 -0.75
C VAL A 36 2.64 -6.52 0.00
N CYS A 37 3.75 -7.26 0.02
CA CYS A 37 3.82 -8.60 0.57
C CYS A 37 5.02 -8.73 1.52
N SER A 38 4.90 -9.52 2.59
CA SER A 38 6.04 -9.94 3.41
C SER A 38 6.30 -11.43 3.22
N THR A 39 7.57 -11.82 3.37
CA THR A 39 7.97 -13.23 3.40
C THR A 39 7.55 -13.88 4.73
N GLU A 40 7.83 -15.17 4.87
CA GLU A 40 7.65 -15.91 6.12
C GLU A 40 8.37 -15.22 7.29
N GLY A 41 7.69 -15.14 8.44
CA GLY A 41 8.17 -14.46 9.63
C GLY A 41 7.04 -13.84 10.44
N PRO A 42 7.36 -12.88 11.33
CA PRO A 42 6.35 -12.13 12.07
C PRO A 42 5.36 -11.44 11.13
N THR A 43 4.08 -11.42 11.53
CA THR A 43 3.04 -10.72 10.78
C THR A 43 3.40 -9.24 10.62
N VAL A 44 3.39 -8.75 9.38
CA VAL A 44 3.66 -7.35 9.08
C VAL A 44 2.33 -6.62 8.93
N ASP A 45 2.12 -5.60 9.76
CA ASP A 45 1.00 -4.68 9.59
C ASP A 45 1.39 -3.57 8.60
N PHE A 46 1.06 -3.77 7.32
CA PHE A 46 1.33 -2.76 6.31
C PHE A 46 0.44 -1.53 6.43
N LYS A 47 -0.69 -1.59 7.15
CA LYS A 47 -1.63 -0.46 7.23
C LYS A 47 -1.11 0.62 8.16
N ASN A 48 -0.38 0.27 9.21
CA ASN A 48 0.16 1.20 10.18
C ASN A 48 1.69 1.31 10.03
N PRO A 49 2.24 2.45 9.58
CA PRO A 49 3.68 2.59 9.35
C PRO A 49 4.46 2.57 10.67
N VAL A 50 5.36 1.60 10.82
CA VAL A 50 6.19 1.44 12.05
C VAL A 50 7.12 2.63 12.27
N ASN A 51 7.61 3.25 11.19
CA ASN A 51 8.47 4.44 11.25
C ASN A 51 7.90 5.56 10.35
N PRO A 52 7.05 6.46 10.88
CA PRO A 52 6.49 7.58 10.14
C PRO A 52 7.56 8.64 9.80
N ILE A 53 8.01 8.67 8.55
CA ILE A 53 9.10 9.53 8.09
C ILE A 53 8.74 11.02 7.98
N ASP A 54 7.44 11.33 7.92
CA ASP A 54 6.88 12.69 7.89
C ASP A 54 7.08 13.45 9.21
N LYS A 55 7.35 12.73 10.30
CA LYS A 55 7.58 13.34 11.63
C LYS A 55 9.04 13.70 11.91
N THR A 56 9.95 13.23 11.06
CA THR A 56 11.40 13.38 11.24
C THR A 56 12.02 14.23 10.14
N GLU A 57 11.22 15.04 9.43
CA GLU A 57 11.66 15.67 8.19
C GLU A 57 12.89 16.56 8.36
N ASP A 58 13.90 16.23 7.56
CA ASP A 58 15.04 17.08 7.25
C ASP A 58 14.56 18.10 6.19
N GLU A 59 14.51 19.39 6.55
CA GLU A 59 13.90 20.49 5.76
C GLU A 59 14.42 20.58 4.31
N LYS A 60 15.54 19.94 4.02
CA LYS A 60 16.17 19.90 2.69
C LYS A 60 15.39 19.08 1.66
N ARG A 61 14.52 18.16 2.07
CA ARG A 61 13.73 17.30 1.16
C ARG A 61 12.33 17.00 1.71
N PRO A 62 11.43 17.99 1.73
CA PRO A 62 10.07 17.80 2.23
C PRO A 62 9.29 16.82 1.34
N LEU A 63 8.53 15.94 1.97
CA LEU A 63 7.60 15.04 1.32
C LEU A 63 6.42 15.84 0.78
N LYS A 64 6.11 15.61 -0.50
CA LYS A 64 5.05 16.36 -1.21
C LYS A 64 3.69 15.68 -1.19
N PHE A 65 3.64 14.38 -0.89
CA PHE A 65 2.43 13.56 -1.03
C PHE A 65 2.32 12.53 0.09
N TYR A 66 3.41 11.80 0.37
CA TYR A 66 3.41 10.77 1.40
C TYR A 66 3.42 11.39 2.80
N ASN A 67 2.59 10.85 3.68
CA ASN A 67 2.64 11.01 5.13
C ASN A 67 1.96 9.79 5.78
N ALA A 68 1.97 9.68 7.12
CA ALA A 68 1.42 8.52 7.82
C ALA A 68 -0.09 8.31 7.57
N GLU A 69 -0.85 9.39 7.39
CA GLU A 69 -2.30 9.34 7.14
C GLU A 69 -2.59 8.83 5.73
N ILE A 70 -1.90 9.37 4.73
CA ILE A 70 -1.98 8.93 3.33
C ILE A 70 -1.58 7.46 3.20
N HIS A 71 -0.52 7.04 3.89
CA HIS A 71 -0.12 5.63 3.95
C HIS A 71 -1.26 4.73 4.41
N SER A 72 -1.87 5.05 5.55
CA SER A 72 -2.96 4.26 6.12
C SER A 72 -4.21 4.26 5.23
N ALA A 73 -4.52 5.41 4.64
CA ALA A 73 -5.66 5.60 3.74
C ALA A 73 -5.49 4.85 2.40
N ALA A 74 -4.25 4.65 1.93
CA ALA A 74 -3.98 3.91 0.70
C ALA A 74 -4.44 2.44 0.75
N PHE A 75 -4.66 1.87 1.94
CA PHE A 75 -5.23 0.52 2.10
C PHE A 75 -6.76 0.51 2.21
N CYS A 76 -7.41 1.67 2.20
CA CYS A 76 -8.86 1.78 2.20
C CYS A 76 -9.40 1.64 0.77
N LEU A 77 -9.77 0.41 0.42
CA LEU A 77 -10.30 0.12 -0.92
C LEU A 77 -11.79 0.48 -1.06
N PRO A 78 -12.23 0.90 -2.27
CA PRO A 78 -13.65 1.01 -2.59
C PRO A 78 -14.40 -0.30 -2.37
N SER A 79 -15.69 -0.22 -2.04
CA SER A 79 -16.50 -1.40 -1.67
C SER A 79 -16.55 -2.48 -2.75
N PHE A 80 -16.46 -2.12 -4.03
CA PHE A 80 -16.45 -3.12 -5.10
C PHE A 80 -15.14 -3.93 -5.13
N ALA A 81 -13.99 -3.29 -4.88
CA ALA A 81 -12.69 -3.92 -4.87
C ALA A 81 -12.44 -4.74 -3.59
N LYS A 82 -13.07 -4.39 -2.46
CA LYS A 82 -12.99 -5.16 -1.21
C LYS A 82 -13.65 -6.53 -1.26
N ARG A 83 -14.57 -6.75 -2.20
CA ARG A 83 -15.33 -8.02 -2.31
C ARG A 83 -14.57 -9.12 -3.06
N VAL A 84 -13.38 -8.78 -3.53
CA VAL A 84 -12.51 -9.58 -4.37
C VAL A 84 -11.29 -10.00 -3.55
#